data_AF-A0A7T4N5D0-F1
#
_entry.id   AF-A0A7T4N5D0-F1
#
_cell.length_a   1.000
_cell.length_b   1.000
_cell.length_c   1.000
_cell.angle_alpha   90.00
_cell.angle_beta   90.00
_cell.angle_gamma   90.00
#
_symmetry.space_group_name_H-M   'P 1'
#
loop_
_entity.id
_entity.type
_entity.pdbx_description
1 polymer ?
#
loop_
_entity_poly.entity_id
_entity_poly.type
_entity_poly.pdbx_seq_one_letter_code
_entity_poly.pdbx_strand_id
1 'polypeptide(L)'
;MSPRAAKGYIGSYVAMRRGAKRFATTIAANAWKLYLEDIARDGAVPLSIALDTFLAHIVYLQSKTKGPEAALHQVHEEFVQVLKGMAVHEVVAMNLDAAVQKSLKSSADERRERLASANRQPDQVVVLTRAFRRNPDVIAEVLLRADGTCEECGQLAPFQRPDGRPYLEVHHRRRLADGGDDTVENAVALCPNCHRERHYGINYASDATK
;
A
#
# COMPACT_ATOMS: atom_id res chain seq x y z
N MET A 1 -15.22 36.79 -0.66
CA MET A 1 -13.89 36.13 -0.72
C MET A 1 -12.90 37.10 -1.35
N SER A 2 -11.70 37.29 -0.78
CA SER A 2 -10.70 38.20 -1.37
C SER A 2 -9.97 37.55 -2.55
N PRO A 3 -9.40 38.32 -3.51
CA PRO A 3 -8.63 37.77 -4.62
C PRO A 3 -7.44 36.89 -4.18
N ARG A 4 -6.83 37.24 -3.04
CA ARG A 4 -5.74 36.45 -2.42
C ARG A 4 -6.24 35.11 -1.88
N ALA A 5 -7.42 35.09 -1.25
CA ALA A 5 -8.04 33.86 -0.79
C ALA A 5 -8.45 32.97 -1.98
N ALA A 6 -9.05 33.53 -3.02
CA ALA A 6 -9.42 32.79 -4.23
C ALA A 6 -8.20 32.13 -4.91
N LYS A 7 -7.07 32.85 -5.01
CA LYS A 7 -5.81 32.31 -5.53
C LYS A 7 -5.28 31.14 -4.68
N GLY A 8 -5.47 31.19 -3.36
CA GLY A 8 -5.14 30.09 -2.45
C GLY A 8 -5.93 28.82 -2.76
N TYR A 9 -7.27 28.94 -2.82
CA TYR A 9 -8.17 27.83 -3.11
C TYR A 9 -7.88 27.18 -4.48
N ILE A 10 -7.77 28.00 -5.54
CA ILE A 10 -7.46 27.50 -6.89
C ILE A 10 -6.08 26.84 -6.92
N GLY A 11 -5.08 27.46 -6.27
CA GLY A 11 -3.73 26.92 -6.20
C GLY A 11 -3.67 25.55 -5.51
N SER A 12 -4.39 25.38 -4.41
CA SER A 12 -4.50 24.10 -3.69
C SER A 12 -5.12 23.01 -4.55
N TYR A 13 -6.22 23.31 -5.25
CA TYR A 13 -6.87 22.34 -6.14
C TYR A 13 -5.96 21.93 -7.32
N VAL A 14 -5.27 22.88 -7.95
CA VAL A 14 -4.30 22.60 -9.02
C VAL A 14 -3.12 21.78 -8.49
N ALA A 15 -2.62 22.08 -7.28
CA ALA A 15 -1.54 21.33 -6.64
C ALA A 15 -1.93 19.86 -6.42
N MET A 16 -3.15 19.62 -5.94
CA MET A 16 -3.72 18.27 -5.74
C MET A 16 -3.81 17.48 -7.05
N ARG A 17 -4.36 18.08 -8.12
CA ARG A 17 -4.48 17.40 -9.41
C ARG A 17 -3.14 17.12 -10.09
N ARG A 18 -2.11 17.92 -9.81
CA ARG A 18 -0.78 17.80 -10.43
C ARG A 18 0.21 16.96 -9.62
N GLY A 19 -0.16 16.48 -8.43
CA GLY A 19 0.78 15.73 -7.60
C GLY A 19 1.91 16.59 -7.01
N ALA A 20 1.62 17.84 -6.66
CA ALA A 20 2.66 18.78 -6.22
C ALA A 20 3.31 18.31 -4.92
N LYS A 21 4.64 18.20 -4.89
CA LYS A 21 5.39 17.69 -3.73
C LYS A 21 5.17 18.50 -2.45
N ARG A 22 4.97 19.81 -2.56
CA ARG A 22 4.69 20.73 -1.44
C ARG A 22 3.93 21.95 -1.92
N PHE A 23 3.01 22.44 -1.10
CA PHE A 23 2.39 23.75 -1.25
C PHE A 23 1.95 24.27 0.12
N ALA A 24 2.07 25.58 0.34
CA ALA A 24 1.88 26.21 1.64
C ALA A 24 0.65 27.12 1.58
N THR A 25 -0.53 26.57 1.88
CA THR A 25 -1.80 27.29 1.91
C THR A 25 -2.68 26.74 3.03
N THR A 26 -3.34 27.60 3.78
CA THR A 26 -4.33 27.16 4.78
C THR A 26 -5.71 27.52 4.25
N ILE A 27 -6.47 26.51 3.82
CA ILE A 27 -7.89 26.64 3.43
C ILE A 27 -8.75 25.78 4.35
N ALA A 28 -10.06 26.05 4.37
CA ALA A 28 -10.99 25.36 5.26
C ALA A 28 -11.11 23.85 4.95
N ALA A 29 -11.32 23.03 5.98
CA ALA A 29 -11.43 21.56 5.90
C ALA A 29 -12.43 21.09 4.82
N ASN A 30 -13.59 21.74 4.75
CA ASN A 30 -14.65 21.44 3.78
C ASN A 30 -14.25 21.68 2.31
N ALA A 31 -13.31 22.60 2.06
CA ALA A 31 -12.81 22.85 0.71
C ALA A 31 -12.01 21.65 0.18
N TRP A 32 -11.22 21.01 1.06
CA TRP A 32 -10.47 19.80 0.72
C TRP A 32 -11.38 18.64 0.36
N LYS A 33 -12.47 18.47 1.12
CA LYS A 33 -13.49 17.45 0.82
C LYS A 33 -14.07 17.64 -0.57
N LEU A 34 -14.51 18.84 -0.93
CA LEU A 34 -15.04 19.14 -2.26
C LEU A 34 -14.04 18.84 -3.38
N TYR A 35 -12.75 19.13 -3.16
CA TYR A 35 -11.71 18.83 -4.14
C TYR A 35 -11.53 17.33 -4.34
N LEU A 36 -11.51 16.57 -3.26
CA LEU A 36 -11.35 15.12 -3.32
C LEU A 36 -12.59 14.43 -3.92
N GLU A 37 -13.81 14.94 -3.65
CA GLU A 37 -15.05 14.45 -4.29
C GLU A 37 -15.02 14.64 -5.81
N ASP A 38 -14.55 15.79 -6.27
CA ASP A 38 -14.42 16.09 -7.69
C ASP A 38 -13.34 15.22 -8.36
N ILE A 39 -12.14 15.16 -7.77
CA ILE A 39 -11.03 14.35 -8.30
C ILE A 39 -11.38 12.85 -8.28
N ALA A 40 -12.16 12.38 -7.31
CA ALA A 40 -12.63 11.00 -7.27
C ALA A 40 -13.49 10.62 -8.49
N ARG A 41 -14.23 11.58 -9.06
CA ARG A 41 -15.02 11.34 -10.29
C ARG A 41 -14.15 11.10 -11.51
N ASP A 42 -12.91 11.62 -11.51
CA ASP A 42 -11.92 11.39 -12.58
C ASP A 42 -11.29 9.98 -12.50
N GLY A 43 -11.53 9.25 -11.41
CA GLY A 43 -11.09 7.88 -11.23
C GLY A 43 -10.01 7.70 -10.16
N ALA A 44 -9.63 6.44 -9.95
CA ALA A 44 -8.84 6.04 -8.80
C ALA A 44 -7.38 6.55 -8.86
N VAL A 45 -6.80 6.67 -10.07
CA VAL A 45 -5.43 7.16 -10.26
C VAL A 45 -5.31 8.65 -9.88
N PRO A 46 -6.14 9.57 -10.43
CA PRO A 46 -6.18 10.97 -9.97
C PRO A 46 -6.42 11.11 -8.47
N LEU A 47 -7.35 10.32 -7.90
CA LEU A 47 -7.64 10.36 -6.47
C LEU A 47 -6.45 9.93 -5.61
N SER A 48 -5.71 8.89 -6.03
CA SER A 48 -4.50 8.46 -5.34
C SER A 48 -3.43 9.56 -5.30
N ILE A 49 -3.18 10.21 -6.43
CA ILE A 49 -2.18 11.30 -6.54
C ILE A 49 -2.58 12.49 -5.64
N ALA A 50 -3.86 12.82 -5.63
CA ALA A 50 -4.39 13.89 -4.80
C ALA A 50 -4.26 13.55 -3.30
N LEU A 51 -4.58 12.33 -2.88
CA LEU A 51 -4.46 11.90 -1.48
C LEU A 51 -3.02 11.92 -0.99
N ASP A 52 -2.06 11.48 -1.80
CA ASP A 52 -0.63 11.56 -1.45
C ASP A 52 -0.18 13.01 -1.26
N THR A 53 -0.62 13.88 -2.16
CA THR A 53 -0.35 15.33 -2.12
C THR A 53 -0.98 15.99 -0.89
N PHE A 54 -2.19 15.56 -0.52
CA PHE A 54 -2.90 16.05 0.65
C PHE A 54 -2.22 15.62 1.95
N LEU A 55 -1.81 14.35 2.05
CA LEU A 55 -1.10 13.83 3.21
C LEU A 55 0.24 14.56 3.42
N ALA A 56 1.00 14.77 2.35
CA ALA A 56 2.24 15.55 2.39
C ALA A 56 2.00 16.99 2.89
N HIS A 57 0.86 17.59 2.54
CA HIS A 57 0.45 18.90 3.03
C HIS A 57 0.08 18.88 4.52
N ILE A 58 -0.66 17.87 4.99
CA ILE A 58 -0.99 17.69 6.41
C ILE A 58 0.29 17.59 7.26
N VAL A 59 1.24 16.76 6.83
CA VAL A 59 2.56 16.61 7.48
C VAL A 59 3.36 17.92 7.48
N TYR A 60 3.26 18.71 6.41
CA TYR A 60 3.89 20.02 6.36
C TYR A 60 3.28 21.00 7.38
N LEU A 61 1.94 21.05 7.51
CA LEU A 61 1.27 21.89 8.51
C LEU A 61 1.62 21.46 9.94
N GLN A 62 1.74 20.16 10.20
CA GLN A 62 2.23 19.57 11.45
C GLN A 62 3.58 20.14 11.88
N SER A 63 4.50 20.28 10.93
CA SER A 63 5.83 20.85 11.22
C SER A 63 5.81 22.36 11.53
N LYS A 64 4.68 23.05 11.32
CA LYS A 64 4.57 24.52 11.37
C LYS A 64 3.58 25.07 12.41
N THR A 65 2.56 24.30 12.83
CA THR A 65 1.48 24.82 13.69
C THR A 65 1.00 23.80 14.72
N LYS A 66 0.51 24.25 15.91
CA LYS A 66 -0.19 23.42 16.92
C LYS A 66 -1.73 23.46 16.74
N GLY A 67 -2.22 23.29 15.51
CA GLY A 67 -3.62 23.52 15.10
C GLY A 67 -4.45 22.23 14.87
N PRO A 68 -5.75 22.33 14.52
CA PRO A 68 -6.69 21.19 14.54
C PRO A 68 -6.52 20.29 13.30
N GLU A 69 -5.49 19.46 13.32
CA GLU A 69 -5.13 18.50 12.28
C GLU A 69 -6.10 17.33 12.17
N ALA A 70 -6.81 17.01 13.25
CA ALA A 70 -7.72 15.87 13.32
C ALA A 70 -8.77 15.88 12.20
N ALA A 71 -9.30 17.06 11.85
CA ALA A 71 -10.30 17.20 10.79
C ALA A 71 -9.71 16.90 9.39
N LEU A 72 -8.45 17.26 9.13
CA LEU A 72 -7.81 16.99 7.83
C LEU A 72 -7.43 15.51 7.71
N HIS A 73 -6.95 14.89 8.79
CA HIS A 73 -6.73 13.45 8.85
C HIS A 73 -8.04 12.66 8.67
N GLN A 74 -9.14 13.12 9.26
CA GLN A 74 -10.45 12.52 9.07
C GLN A 74 -10.90 12.59 7.60
N VAL A 75 -10.74 13.74 6.94
CA VAL A 75 -11.03 13.88 5.50
C VAL A 75 -10.11 12.97 4.67
N HIS A 76 -8.82 12.93 4.99
CA HIS A 76 -7.90 12.04 4.29
C HIS A 76 -8.36 10.59 4.42
N GLU A 77 -8.63 10.11 5.63
CA GLU A 77 -9.08 8.73 5.90
C GLU A 77 -10.41 8.41 5.23
N GLU A 78 -11.37 9.34 5.22
CA GLU A 78 -12.63 9.17 4.49
C GLU A 78 -12.37 8.85 2.99
N PHE A 79 -11.52 9.62 2.33
CA PHE A 79 -11.24 9.42 0.91
C PHE A 79 -10.26 8.29 0.64
N VAL A 80 -9.48 7.86 1.63
CA VAL A 80 -8.77 6.56 1.57
C VAL A 80 -9.78 5.43 1.42
N GLN A 81 -10.89 5.46 2.16
CA GLN A 81 -11.93 4.43 2.06
C GLN A 81 -12.66 4.49 0.71
N VAL A 82 -12.92 5.68 0.18
CA VAL A 82 -13.43 5.86 -1.20
C VAL A 82 -12.46 5.24 -2.20
N LEU A 83 -11.17 5.57 -2.12
CA LEU A 83 -10.14 5.01 -3.00
C LEU A 83 -10.05 3.47 -2.88
N LYS A 84 -10.18 2.92 -1.67
CA LYS A 84 -10.23 1.46 -1.44
C LYS A 84 -11.46 0.81 -2.08
N GLY A 85 -12.63 1.46 -2.02
CA GLY A 85 -13.82 1.01 -2.73
C GLY A 85 -13.65 1.05 -4.26
N MET A 86 -12.77 1.91 -4.77
CA MET A 86 -12.36 1.95 -6.17
C MET A 86 -11.20 0.99 -6.47
N ALA A 87 -10.55 0.42 -5.45
CA ALA A 87 -9.35 -0.37 -5.59
C ALA A 87 -9.69 -1.78 -6.06
N VAL A 88 -9.17 -2.09 -7.25
CA VAL A 88 -9.39 -3.33 -7.98
C VAL A 88 -8.51 -4.49 -7.43
N HIS A 89 -7.48 -4.22 -6.61
CA HIS A 89 -6.45 -5.24 -6.26
C HIS A 89 -6.97 -6.43 -5.45
N GLU A 90 -7.54 -6.16 -4.27
CA GLU A 90 -7.91 -7.20 -3.32
C GLU A 90 -9.07 -8.02 -3.88
N VAL A 91 -10.03 -7.34 -4.51
CA VAL A 91 -11.13 -7.97 -5.26
C VAL A 91 -10.59 -8.83 -6.41
N VAL A 92 -9.62 -8.37 -7.19
CA VAL A 92 -9.03 -9.17 -8.29
C VAL A 92 -8.31 -10.42 -7.76
N ALA A 93 -7.50 -10.31 -6.70
CA ALA A 93 -6.82 -11.45 -6.12
C ALA A 93 -7.82 -12.46 -5.53
N MET A 94 -8.81 -12.01 -4.75
CA MET A 94 -9.87 -12.87 -4.20
C MET A 94 -10.70 -13.54 -5.30
N ASN A 95 -11.02 -12.81 -6.38
CA ASN A 95 -11.74 -13.35 -7.52
C ASN A 95 -10.93 -14.45 -8.22
N LEU A 96 -9.61 -14.26 -8.36
CA LEU A 96 -8.74 -15.26 -8.95
C LEU A 96 -8.68 -16.52 -8.08
N ASP A 97 -8.46 -16.39 -6.78
CA ASP A 97 -8.40 -17.52 -5.85
C ASP A 97 -9.72 -18.31 -5.85
N ALA A 98 -10.86 -17.63 -5.79
CA ALA A 98 -12.17 -18.26 -5.88
C ALA A 98 -12.37 -19.00 -7.22
N ALA A 99 -11.95 -18.39 -8.33
CA ALA A 99 -12.01 -19.01 -9.66
C ALA A 99 -11.09 -20.23 -9.77
N VAL A 100 -9.89 -20.16 -9.19
CA VAL A 100 -8.95 -21.30 -9.10
C VAL A 100 -9.57 -22.43 -8.28
N GLN A 101 -10.14 -22.14 -7.11
CA GLN A 101 -10.81 -23.16 -6.28
C GLN A 101 -11.98 -23.81 -7.02
N LYS A 102 -12.79 -23.03 -7.74
CA LYS A 102 -13.83 -23.57 -8.62
C LYS A 102 -13.24 -24.48 -9.71
N SER A 103 -12.13 -24.08 -10.32
CA SER A 103 -11.45 -24.87 -11.35
C SER A 103 -10.84 -26.17 -10.80
N LEU A 104 -10.27 -26.14 -9.59
CA LEU A 104 -9.72 -27.31 -8.91
C LEU A 104 -10.80 -28.34 -8.57
N LYS A 105 -12.04 -27.90 -8.30
CA LYS A 105 -13.20 -28.78 -8.08
C LYS A 105 -13.74 -29.45 -9.35
N SER A 106 -13.33 -28.99 -10.53
CA SER A 106 -13.71 -29.59 -11.82
C SER A 106 -12.79 -30.74 -12.22
N SER A 107 -13.23 -31.59 -13.14
CA SER A 107 -12.42 -32.71 -13.64
C SER A 107 -11.26 -32.22 -14.51
N ALA A 108 -10.28 -33.11 -14.73
CA ALA A 108 -9.16 -32.79 -15.60
C ALA A 108 -9.61 -32.59 -17.07
N ASP A 109 -10.61 -33.33 -17.54
CA ASP A 109 -11.17 -33.19 -18.88
C ASP A 109 -11.87 -31.85 -19.06
N GLU A 110 -12.72 -31.47 -18.10
CA GLU A 110 -13.41 -30.17 -18.13
C GLU A 110 -12.42 -29.00 -18.13
N ARG A 111 -11.30 -29.10 -17.41
CA ARG A 111 -10.23 -28.10 -17.48
C ARG A 111 -9.56 -28.07 -18.85
N ARG A 112 -9.24 -29.23 -19.42
CA ARG A 112 -8.61 -29.36 -20.75
C ARG A 112 -9.49 -28.76 -21.84
N GLU A 113 -10.79 -29.01 -21.81
CA GLU A 113 -11.75 -28.44 -22.75
C GLU A 113 -11.78 -26.90 -22.65
N ARG A 114 -11.88 -26.34 -21.43
CA ARG A 114 -11.83 -24.88 -21.24
C ARG A 114 -10.52 -24.27 -21.76
N LEU A 115 -9.40 -24.95 -21.56
CA LEU A 115 -8.08 -24.50 -22.04
C LEU A 115 -7.95 -24.58 -23.56
N ALA A 116 -8.59 -25.55 -24.22
CA ALA A 116 -8.54 -25.70 -25.67
C ALA A 116 -9.19 -24.52 -26.41
N SER A 117 -10.23 -23.93 -25.83
CA SER A 117 -10.93 -22.76 -26.38
C SER A 117 -10.54 -21.42 -25.75
N ALA A 118 -9.65 -21.41 -24.75
CA ALA A 118 -9.28 -20.18 -24.03
C ALA A 118 -8.37 -19.28 -24.87
N ASN A 119 -8.53 -17.96 -24.71
CA ASN A 119 -7.53 -17.00 -25.17
C ASN A 119 -6.22 -17.22 -24.39
N ARG A 120 -5.12 -17.42 -25.12
CA ARG A 120 -3.79 -17.63 -24.52
C ARG A 120 -3.15 -16.33 -24.03
N GLN A 121 -3.67 -15.19 -24.48
CA GLN A 121 -3.24 -13.88 -23.99
C GLN A 121 -4.21 -13.42 -22.90
N PRO A 122 -3.77 -13.30 -21.64
CA PRO A 122 -4.62 -12.79 -20.58
C PRO A 122 -4.87 -11.30 -20.76
N ASP A 123 -6.05 -10.84 -20.34
CA ASP A 123 -6.35 -9.43 -20.25
C ASP A 123 -5.47 -8.76 -19.18
N GLN A 124 -5.01 -7.55 -19.47
CA GLN A 124 -4.27 -6.75 -18.50
C GLN A 124 -5.24 -5.95 -17.63
N VAL A 125 -5.04 -6.01 -16.31
CA VAL A 125 -5.79 -5.20 -15.35
C VAL A 125 -4.85 -4.20 -14.68
N VAL A 126 -5.25 -2.94 -14.63
CA VAL A 126 -4.53 -1.90 -13.91
C VAL A 126 -4.99 -1.90 -12.47
N VAL A 127 -4.02 -1.86 -11.55
CA VAL A 127 -4.30 -1.94 -10.13
C VAL A 127 -3.53 -0.89 -9.36
N LEU A 128 -4.21 -0.27 -8.39
CA LEU A 128 -3.63 0.67 -7.44
C LEU A 128 -3.37 -0.04 -6.12
N THR A 129 -2.16 0.12 -5.60
CA THR A 129 -1.75 -0.43 -4.30
C THR A 129 -1.20 0.67 -3.41
N ARG A 130 -1.46 0.54 -2.10
CA ARG A 130 -0.77 1.33 -1.08
C ARG A 130 0.43 0.55 -0.57
N ALA A 131 1.53 1.26 -0.33
CA ALA A 131 2.73 0.69 0.24
C ALA A 131 3.32 1.65 1.27
N PHE A 132 3.98 1.08 2.28
CA PHE A 132 4.73 1.87 3.25
C PHE A 132 6.08 2.26 2.67
N ARG A 133 6.46 3.53 2.82
CA ARG A 133 7.84 3.99 2.61
C ARG A 133 8.66 3.56 3.82
N ARG A 134 9.29 2.39 3.74
CA ARG A 134 10.13 1.84 4.80
C ARG A 134 11.46 2.60 4.92
N ASN A 135 11.99 2.67 6.12
CA ASN A 135 13.29 3.24 6.43
C ASN A 135 14.39 2.30 5.90
N PRO A 136 15.24 2.76 4.95
CA PRO A 136 16.29 1.91 4.40
C PRO A 136 17.32 1.48 5.46
N ASP A 137 17.56 2.28 6.49
CA ASP A 137 18.55 1.96 7.53
C ASP A 137 18.09 0.81 8.43
N VAL A 138 16.78 0.74 8.73
CA VAL A 138 16.18 -0.41 9.45
C VAL A 138 16.36 -1.69 8.64
N ILE A 139 16.13 -1.63 7.32
CA ILE A 139 16.31 -2.78 6.43
C ILE A 139 17.78 -3.21 6.41
N ALA A 140 18.71 -2.25 6.24
CA ALA A 140 20.13 -2.54 6.18
C ALA A 140 20.64 -3.16 7.49
N GLU A 141 20.29 -2.58 8.64
CA GLU A 141 20.72 -3.06 9.95
C GLU A 141 20.23 -4.49 10.21
N VAL A 142 18.98 -4.79 9.88
CA VAL A 142 18.40 -6.13 10.07
C VAL A 142 19.05 -7.16 9.16
N LEU A 143 19.38 -6.79 7.91
CA LEU A 143 20.08 -7.69 6.99
C LEU A 143 21.53 -7.95 7.43
N LEU A 144 22.22 -6.93 7.95
CA LEU A 144 23.58 -7.07 8.49
C LEU A 144 23.58 -7.94 9.74
N ARG A 145 22.64 -7.71 10.68
CA ARG A 145 22.46 -8.52 11.89
C ARG A 145 22.24 -10.00 11.56
N ALA A 146 21.47 -10.27 10.52
CA ALA A 146 21.13 -11.63 10.10
C ALA A 146 22.29 -12.40 9.46
N ASP A 147 23.31 -11.69 8.95
CA ASP A 147 24.50 -12.26 8.30
C ASP A 147 24.19 -13.42 7.33
N GLY A 148 23.20 -13.20 6.47
CA GLY A 148 22.77 -14.19 5.47
C GLY A 148 22.06 -15.42 6.04
N THR A 149 21.70 -15.44 7.31
CA THR A 149 20.95 -16.52 7.96
C THR A 149 19.53 -16.07 8.29
N CYS A 150 18.53 -16.90 7.97
CA CYS A 150 17.14 -16.64 8.33
C CYS A 150 16.97 -16.65 9.85
N GLU A 151 16.41 -15.58 10.41
CA GLU A 151 16.22 -15.43 11.85
C GLU A 151 15.04 -16.25 12.41
N GLU A 152 14.31 -16.97 11.56
CA GLU A 152 13.24 -17.89 11.97
C GLU A 152 13.68 -19.35 11.91
N CYS A 153 14.09 -19.84 10.73
CA CYS A 153 14.44 -21.25 10.56
C CYS A 153 15.93 -21.55 10.77
N GLY A 154 16.77 -20.52 10.94
CA GLY A 154 18.22 -20.68 11.10
C GLY A 154 18.96 -21.17 9.86
N GLN A 155 18.30 -21.30 8.72
CA GLN A 155 18.94 -21.70 7.46
C GLN A 155 19.58 -20.50 6.75
N LEU A 156 20.67 -20.76 6.03
CA LEU A 156 21.28 -19.79 5.13
C LEU A 156 20.29 -19.32 4.07
N ALA A 157 20.49 -18.10 3.58
CA ALA A 157 19.73 -17.54 2.47
C ALA A 157 19.74 -18.52 1.27
N PRO A 158 18.59 -18.75 0.63
CA PRO A 158 18.48 -19.78 -0.40
C PRO A 158 19.27 -19.49 -1.67
N PHE A 159 19.63 -18.23 -1.91
CA PHE A 159 20.44 -17.80 -3.04
C PHE A 159 21.08 -16.43 -2.76
N GLN A 160 22.00 -16.03 -3.64
CA GLN A 160 22.63 -14.71 -3.63
C GLN A 160 22.00 -13.79 -4.68
N ARG A 161 21.96 -12.50 -4.39
CA ARG A 161 21.63 -11.43 -5.33
C ARG A 161 22.73 -11.31 -6.40
N PRO A 162 22.46 -10.64 -7.53
CA PRO A 162 23.48 -10.39 -8.56
C PRO A 162 24.74 -9.66 -8.05
N ASP A 163 24.62 -8.94 -6.93
CA ASP A 163 25.73 -8.27 -6.26
C ASP A 163 26.47 -9.15 -5.22
N GLY A 164 26.17 -10.45 -5.18
CA GLY A 164 26.79 -11.44 -4.30
C GLY A 164 26.21 -11.50 -2.87
N ARG A 165 25.32 -10.56 -2.49
CA ARG A 165 24.75 -10.54 -1.13
C ARG A 165 23.71 -11.66 -0.92
N PRO A 166 23.62 -12.28 0.27
CA PRO A 166 22.56 -13.23 0.60
C PRO A 166 21.14 -12.64 0.40
N TYR A 167 20.21 -13.42 -0.15
CA TYR A 167 18.82 -12.99 -0.32
C TYR A 167 17.95 -13.36 0.90
N LEU A 168 17.65 -12.35 1.73
CA LEU A 168 16.61 -12.39 2.77
C LEU A 168 15.62 -11.24 2.57
N GLU A 169 14.42 -11.38 3.12
CA GLU A 169 13.32 -10.42 3.10
C GLU A 169 13.07 -9.89 4.52
N VAL A 170 13.08 -8.56 4.70
CA VAL A 170 12.79 -7.94 6.00
C VAL A 170 11.29 -7.84 6.21
N HIS A 171 10.85 -8.43 7.33
CA HIS A 171 9.46 -8.47 7.78
C HIS A 171 9.33 -7.76 9.12
N HIS A 172 8.20 -7.09 9.35
CA HIS A 172 7.90 -6.52 10.67
C HIS A 172 7.05 -7.50 11.48
N ARG A 173 7.51 -7.85 12.69
CA ARG A 173 6.84 -8.79 13.61
C ARG A 173 5.39 -8.35 13.88
N ARG A 174 5.20 -7.08 14.28
CA ARG A 174 3.91 -6.40 14.16
C ARG A 174 3.90 -5.67 12.83
N ARG A 175 3.04 -6.09 11.91
CA ARG A 175 2.99 -5.54 10.55
C ARG A 175 2.70 -4.04 10.60
N LEU A 176 3.31 -3.28 9.69
CA LEU A 176 3.04 -1.83 9.55
C LEU A 176 1.55 -1.55 9.27
N ALA A 177 0.89 -2.46 8.55
CA ALA A 177 -0.56 -2.39 8.29
C ALA A 177 -1.41 -2.46 9.57
N ASP A 178 -0.91 -3.12 10.62
CA ASP A 178 -1.58 -3.28 11.91
C ASP A 178 -1.07 -2.26 12.96
N GLY A 179 -0.45 -1.17 12.47
CA GLY A 179 0.11 -0.10 13.30
C GLY A 179 1.42 -0.46 14.00
N GLY A 180 2.21 -1.39 13.44
CA GLY A 180 3.57 -1.65 13.90
C GLY A 180 4.55 -0.54 13.52
N ASP A 181 5.56 -0.33 14.36
CA ASP A 181 6.60 0.68 14.11
C ASP A 181 7.66 0.17 13.12
N ASP A 182 8.23 1.10 12.36
CA ASP A 182 9.33 0.80 11.44
C ASP A 182 10.69 0.90 12.17
N THR A 183 10.98 -0.09 13.01
CA THR A 183 12.18 -0.15 13.85
C THR A 183 12.91 -1.50 13.74
N VAL A 184 14.18 -1.52 14.13
CA VAL A 184 15.03 -2.73 14.09
C VAL A 184 14.51 -3.82 15.04
N GLU A 185 13.95 -3.41 16.18
CA GLU A 185 13.36 -4.30 17.20
C GLU A 185 12.09 -4.96 16.69
N ASN A 186 11.29 -4.23 15.90
CA ASN A 186 10.09 -4.78 15.28
C ASN A 186 10.40 -5.53 13.97
N ALA A 187 11.63 -5.52 13.46
CA ALA A 187 11.98 -6.11 12.17
C ALA A 187 12.82 -7.40 12.30
N VAL A 188 12.59 -8.32 11.35
CA VAL A 188 13.22 -9.65 11.28
C VAL A 188 13.59 -9.99 9.83
N ALA A 189 14.75 -10.58 9.60
CA ALA A 189 15.21 -11.06 8.31
C ALA A 189 14.78 -12.51 8.09
N LEU A 190 13.99 -12.76 7.06
CA LEU A 190 13.41 -14.08 6.77
C LEU A 190 13.83 -14.58 5.39
N CYS A 191 13.97 -15.89 5.23
CA CYS A 191 14.02 -16.47 3.89
C CYS A 191 12.63 -16.33 3.23
N PRO A 192 12.54 -16.41 1.89
CA PRO A 192 11.27 -16.29 1.16
C PRO A 192 10.18 -17.25 1.66
N ASN A 193 10.56 -18.47 2.07
CA ASN A 193 9.61 -19.47 2.55
C ASN A 193 9.01 -19.06 3.90
N CYS A 194 9.86 -18.75 4.90
CA CYS A 194 9.40 -18.29 6.22
C CYS A 194 8.63 -16.96 6.12
N HIS A 195 9.04 -16.06 5.22
CA HIS A 195 8.33 -14.80 5.01
C HIS A 195 6.90 -15.04 4.49
N ARG A 196 6.73 -15.92 3.50
CA ARG A 196 5.41 -16.28 2.98
C ARG A 196 4.57 -17.06 3.99
N GLU A 197 5.17 -17.95 4.77
CA GLU A 197 4.48 -18.65 5.85
C GLU A 197 3.93 -17.69 6.90
N ARG A 198 4.65 -16.64 7.27
CA ARG A 198 4.13 -15.59 8.17
C ARG A 198 2.92 -14.84 7.62
N HIS A 199 2.77 -14.76 6.31
CA HIS A 199 1.64 -14.09 5.67
C HIS A 199 0.44 -15.01 5.43
N TYR A 200 0.68 -16.26 5.04
CA TYR A 200 -0.36 -17.15 4.49
C TYR A 200 -0.38 -18.54 5.13
N GLY A 201 0.62 -18.89 5.93
CA GLY A 201 0.74 -20.19 6.56
C GLY A 201 -0.34 -20.39 7.61
N ILE A 202 -0.82 -21.63 7.77
CA ILE A 202 -1.86 -21.99 8.74
C ILE A 202 -1.52 -21.58 10.17
N ASN A 203 -0.22 -21.56 10.50
CA ASN A 203 0.30 -21.16 11.80
C ASN A 203 0.13 -19.66 12.10
N TYR A 204 -0.14 -18.85 11.08
CA TYR A 204 -0.26 -17.38 11.16
C TYR A 204 -1.54 -16.85 10.49
N ALA A 205 -2.31 -17.71 9.83
CA ALA A 205 -3.57 -17.39 9.20
C ALA A 205 -4.69 -17.33 10.26
N SER A 206 -4.65 -16.34 11.17
CA SER A 206 -5.80 -15.79 11.94
C SER A 206 -5.35 -15.03 13.21
N ASP A 207 -4.94 -13.77 13.05
CA ASP A 207 -5.10 -12.77 14.12
C ASP A 207 -6.42 -11.96 13.93
N ALA A 208 -7.39 -12.52 13.20
CA ALA A 208 -8.73 -11.96 13.03
C ALA A 208 -9.73 -12.41 14.14
N THR A 209 -9.27 -13.21 15.11
CA THR A 209 -10.06 -13.65 16.26
C THR A 209 -9.17 -13.83 17.49
N LYS A 210 -8.71 -12.72 18.07
CA LYS A 210 -8.44 -12.58 19.51
C LYS A 210 -8.78 -11.17 19.95
#